data_AF-A0A5B0N405-F1
#
_entry.id   AF-A0A5B0N405-F1
#
_cell.length_a   1.000
_cell.length_b   1.000
_cell.length_c   1.000
_cell.angle_alpha   90.00
_cell.angle_beta   90.00
_cell.angle_gamma   90.00
#
_symmetry.space_group_name_H-M   'P 1'
#
loop_
_entity.id
_entity.type
_entity.pdbx_description
1 polymer ?
#
loop_
_entity_poly.entity_id
_entity_poly.type
_entity_poly.pdbx_seq_one_letter_code
_entity_poly.pdbx_strand_id
1 'polypeptide(L)'
;MNDELIDGTFAALYRLRRRPRLLFLEEFDGLYKCYEELEANPFGNGLDDARYQRFLGSVPSHIRRAFVKLDEEELSTEDAFTRGRLQTPLIQIYAFWLSTIERLHRFRCETFDFLESLVVSDATAAAAAPDGDALECQICAEDIIQPGQIILQLPCHPTHLFHRDCLTVSISP
;
A
#
# COMPACT_ATOMS: atom_id res chain seq x y z
N MET A 1 -7.42 4.11 4.04
CA MET A 1 -8.14 3.70 5.26
C MET A 1 -8.49 4.98 5.98
N ASN A 2 -9.69 5.13 6.54
CA ASN A 2 -10.04 6.38 7.22
C ASN A 2 -9.66 6.32 8.71
N ASP A 3 -9.45 7.50 9.29
CA ASP A 3 -9.03 7.64 10.70
C ASP A 3 -10.03 7.01 11.67
N GLU A 4 -11.33 7.09 11.38
CA GLU A 4 -12.38 6.50 12.21
C GLU A 4 -12.22 4.98 12.37
N LEU A 5 -11.88 4.26 11.29
CA LEU A 5 -11.65 2.83 11.37
C LEU A 5 -10.37 2.51 12.14
N ILE A 6 -9.31 3.31 11.94
CA ILE A 6 -8.02 3.12 12.61
C ILE A 6 -8.19 3.33 14.12
N ASP A 7 -8.73 4.48 14.53
CA ASP A 7 -9.01 4.82 15.92
C ASP A 7 -9.98 3.84 16.55
N GLY A 8 -11.05 3.47 15.83
CA GLY A 8 -12.03 2.48 16.26
C GLY A 8 -11.40 1.10 16.50
N THR A 9 -10.47 0.69 15.63
CA THR A 9 -9.71 -0.56 15.78
C THR A 9 -8.90 -0.53 17.07
N PHE A 10 -8.05 0.48 17.27
CA PHE A 10 -7.20 0.56 18.46
C PHE A 10 -8.03 0.71 19.74
N ALA A 11 -9.11 1.51 19.73
CA ALA A 11 -10.03 1.63 20.86
C ALA A 11 -10.68 0.29 21.24
N ALA A 12 -11.05 -0.53 20.25
CA ALA A 12 -11.58 -1.88 20.49
C ALA A 12 -10.53 -2.81 21.10
N LEU A 13 -9.28 -2.75 20.62
CA LEU A 13 -8.17 -3.55 21.17
C LEU A 13 -7.92 -3.25 22.65
N TYR A 14 -8.05 -2.00 23.09
CA TYR A 14 -7.86 -1.63 24.50
C TYR A 14 -8.88 -2.27 25.45
N ARG A 15 -10.06 -2.67 24.95
CA ARG A 15 -11.10 -3.37 25.73
C ARG A 15 -10.78 -4.84 25.97
N LEU A 16 -9.82 -5.40 25.23
CA LEU A 16 -9.41 -6.79 25.40
C LEU A 16 -8.66 -7.00 26.71
N ARG A 17 -8.70 -8.25 27.21
CA ARG A 17 -7.87 -8.69 28.33
C ARG A 17 -6.38 -8.52 28.00
N ARG A 18 -5.56 -8.35 29.05
CA ARG A 18 -4.13 -7.97 28.92
C ARG A 18 -3.35 -8.79 27.89
N ARG A 19 -3.49 -10.12 27.88
CA ARG A 19 -2.69 -11.00 27.02
C ARG A 19 -3.11 -10.93 25.53
N PRO A 20 -4.40 -11.12 25.16
CA PRO A 20 -4.85 -10.86 23.79
C PRO A 20 -4.57 -9.42 23.33
N ARG A 21 -4.80 -8.44 24.21
CA ARG A 21 -4.56 -7.02 23.92
C ARG A 21 -3.14 -6.76 23.44
N LEU A 22 -2.12 -7.20 24.18
CA LEU A 22 -0.72 -6.94 23.80
C LEU A 22 -0.37 -7.55 22.44
N LEU A 23 -0.83 -8.78 22.20
CA LEU A 23 -0.56 -9.51 20.95
C LEU A 23 -1.23 -8.84 19.74
N PHE A 24 -2.50 -8.43 19.87
CA PHE A 24 -3.17 -7.73 18.77
C PHE A 24 -2.68 -6.30 18.58
N LEU A 25 -2.31 -5.59 19.67
CA LEU A 25 -1.71 -4.25 19.52
C LEU A 25 -0.41 -4.31 18.73
N GLU A 26 0.46 -5.27 19.01
CA GLU A 26 1.70 -5.46 18.25
C GLU A 26 1.43 -5.75 16.77
N GLU A 27 0.46 -6.63 16.49
CA GLU A 27 0.08 -6.98 15.12
C GLU A 27 -0.50 -5.78 14.36
N PHE A 28 -1.51 -5.10 14.93
CA PHE A 28 -2.17 -3.96 14.27
C PHE A 28 -1.26 -2.73 14.17
N ASP A 29 -0.35 -2.49 15.13
CA ASP A 29 0.68 -1.45 15.02
C ASP A 29 1.63 -1.73 13.85
N GLY A 30 2.01 -3.00 13.65
CA GLY A 30 2.79 -3.42 12.49
C GLY A 30 2.07 -3.18 11.16
N LEU A 31 0.79 -3.54 11.09
CA LEU A 31 -0.05 -3.29 9.92
C LEU A 31 -0.25 -1.79 9.64
N TYR A 32 -0.42 -0.97 10.68
CA TYR A 32 -0.54 0.48 10.59
C TYR A 32 0.71 1.13 10.01
N LYS A 33 1.88 0.81 10.53
CA LYS A 33 3.15 1.32 9.99
C LYS A 33 3.36 0.91 8.53
N CYS A 34 2.99 -0.34 8.19
CA CYS A 34 3.05 -0.83 6.81
C CYS A 34 2.11 -0.05 5.89
N TYR A 35 0.88 0.19 6.34
CA TYR A 35 -0.12 0.98 5.63
C TYR A 35 0.36 2.42 5.40
N GLU A 36 0.79 3.12 6.46
CA GLU A 36 1.28 4.50 6.38
C GLU A 36 2.46 4.63 5.41
N GLU A 37 3.39 3.68 5.44
CA GLU A 37 4.55 3.74 4.56
C GLU A 37 4.16 3.58 3.08
N LEU A 38 3.26 2.65 2.77
CA LEU A 38 2.76 2.45 1.40
C LEU A 38 1.95 3.65 0.89
N GLU A 39 1.20 4.30 1.78
CA GLU A 39 0.45 5.50 1.46
C GLU A 39 1.37 6.70 1.24
N ALA A 40 2.33 6.93 2.14
CA ALA A 40 3.19 8.11 2.13
C ALA A 40 4.35 8.05 1.12
N ASN A 41 4.75 6.86 0.66
CA ASN A 41 5.88 6.71 -0.28
C ASN A 41 5.39 6.40 -1.70
N PRO A 42 5.22 7.43 -2.56
CA PRO A 42 4.76 7.22 -3.92
C PRO A 42 5.84 6.64 -4.85
N PHE A 43 7.11 6.71 -4.45
CA PHE A 43 8.25 6.26 -5.25
C PHE A 43 8.62 4.78 -5.02
N GLY A 44 7.97 4.13 -4.05
CA GLY A 44 8.25 2.74 -3.70
C GLY A 44 7.50 1.74 -4.60
N ASN A 45 8.18 0.68 -5.03
CA ASN A 45 7.59 -0.48 -5.72
C ASN A 45 6.90 -1.43 -4.73
N GLY A 46 5.96 -0.90 -3.94
CA GLY A 46 5.24 -1.69 -2.93
C GLY A 46 6.15 -2.28 -1.84
N LEU A 47 5.85 -3.52 -1.45
CA LEU A 47 6.55 -4.26 -0.40
C LEU A 47 7.51 -5.24 -1.05
N ASP A 48 8.72 -5.35 -0.51
CA ASP A 48 9.62 -6.46 -0.86
C ASP A 48 9.07 -7.82 -0.39
N ASP A 49 9.64 -8.91 -0.89
CA ASP A 49 9.19 -10.28 -0.58
C ASP A 49 9.15 -10.57 0.93
N ALA A 50 10.15 -10.12 1.69
CA ALA A 50 10.23 -10.40 3.12
C ALA A 50 9.10 -9.69 3.88
N ARG A 51 8.84 -8.43 3.52
CA ARG A 51 7.75 -7.64 4.10
C ARG A 51 6.38 -8.11 3.64
N TYR A 52 6.24 -8.48 2.37
CA TYR A 52 5.03 -9.10 1.86
C TYR A 52 4.70 -10.35 2.67
N GLN A 53 5.65 -11.27 2.84
CA GLN A 53 5.42 -12.48 3.64
C GLN A 53 5.13 -12.18 5.11
N ARG A 54 5.75 -11.16 5.69
CA ARG A 54 5.48 -10.74 7.07
C ARG A 54 4.05 -10.23 7.26
N PHE A 55 3.57 -9.37 6.39
CA PHE A 55 2.32 -8.62 6.61
C PHE A 55 1.13 -9.18 5.83
N LEU A 56 1.33 -9.64 4.60
CA LEU A 56 0.28 -10.12 3.69
C LEU A 56 0.38 -11.63 3.41
N GLY A 57 1.42 -12.29 3.94
CA GLY A 57 1.58 -13.73 3.88
C GLY A 57 0.57 -14.49 4.75
N SER A 58 0.89 -15.75 5.03
CA SER A 58 0.03 -16.57 5.89
C SER A 58 -0.04 -15.99 7.30
N VAL A 59 -1.27 -15.78 7.80
CA VAL A 59 -1.51 -15.29 9.16
C VAL A 59 -0.73 -16.13 10.18
N PRO A 60 0.12 -15.52 11.03
CA PRO A 60 0.93 -16.26 11.98
C PRO A 60 0.07 -17.13 12.89
N SER A 61 0.53 -18.36 13.15
CA SER A 61 -0.28 -19.34 13.89
C SER A 61 -0.66 -18.89 15.30
N HIS A 62 0.16 -18.05 15.95
CA HIS A 62 -0.13 -17.50 17.27
C HIS A 62 -1.23 -16.43 17.24
N ILE A 63 -1.29 -15.59 16.19
CA ILE A 63 -2.37 -14.64 15.93
C ILE A 63 -3.68 -15.40 15.67
N ARG A 64 -3.64 -16.41 14.78
CA ARG A 64 -4.82 -17.25 14.50
C ARG A 64 -5.37 -17.93 15.75
N ARG A 65 -4.50 -18.46 16.61
CA ARG A 65 -4.90 -19.06 17.90
C ARG A 65 -5.50 -18.01 18.84
N ALA A 66 -5.03 -16.77 18.82
CA ALA A 66 -5.59 -15.71 19.64
C ALA A 66 -7.03 -15.35 19.21
N PHE A 67 -7.30 -15.31 17.89
CA PHE A 67 -8.66 -15.13 17.38
C PHE A 67 -9.60 -16.25 17.81
N VAL A 68 -9.18 -17.51 17.67
CA VAL A 68 -9.98 -18.66 18.12
C VAL A 68 -10.33 -18.57 19.61
N LYS A 69 -9.35 -18.18 20.46
CA LYS A 69 -9.60 -18.02 21.90
C LYS A 69 -10.55 -16.88 22.21
N LEU A 70 -10.48 -15.77 21.48
CA LEU A 70 -11.45 -14.68 21.64
C LEU A 70 -12.87 -15.16 21.32
N ASP A 71 -13.05 -15.89 20.22
CA ASP A 71 -14.35 -16.46 19.90
C ASP A 71 -14.82 -17.45 20.99
N GLU A 72 -13.95 -18.37 21.44
CA GLU A 72 -14.28 -19.35 22.49
C GLU A 72 -14.71 -18.67 23.81
N GLU A 73 -14.06 -17.57 24.18
CA GLU A 73 -14.43 -16.77 25.36
C GLU A 73 -15.77 -16.03 25.19
N GLU A 74 -16.14 -15.61 23.97
CA GLU A 74 -17.43 -14.98 23.67
C GLU A 74 -18.59 -15.99 23.53
N LEU A 75 -18.31 -17.23 23.11
CA LEU A 75 -19.32 -18.28 22.89
C LEU A 75 -19.85 -18.91 24.20
N SER A 76 -19.37 -18.49 25.38
CA SER A 76 -19.81 -18.99 26.70
C SER A 76 -21.22 -18.53 27.12
N THR A 77 -21.90 -17.72 26.31
CA THR A 77 -23.28 -17.25 26.55
C THR A 77 -24.21 -17.79 25.47
N GLU A 78 -24.85 -18.94 25.74
CA GLU A 78 -26.04 -19.55 25.11
C GLU A 78 -26.08 -19.81 23.57
N ASP A 79 -25.32 -19.08 22.74
CA ASP A 79 -25.40 -19.07 21.27
C ASP A 79 -24.28 -19.85 20.56
N ALA A 80 -23.54 -20.71 21.28
CA ALA A 80 -22.37 -21.41 20.74
C ALA A 80 -22.66 -22.32 19.53
N PHE A 81 -23.91 -22.75 19.35
CA PHE A 81 -24.29 -23.75 18.34
C PHE A 81 -24.55 -23.18 16.95
N THR A 82 -24.78 -21.86 16.80
CA THR A 82 -25.15 -21.21 15.53
C THR A 82 -24.02 -20.36 14.93
N ARG A 83 -23.01 -19.99 15.72
CA ARG A 83 -21.85 -19.22 15.23
C ARG A 83 -20.78 -20.13 14.63
N GLY A 84 -20.33 -19.82 13.41
CA GLY A 84 -19.13 -20.44 12.85
C GLY A 84 -17.89 -20.06 13.67
N ARG A 85 -16.88 -20.94 13.73
CA ARG A 85 -15.55 -20.56 14.25
C ARG A 85 -15.01 -19.39 13.40
N LEU A 86 -14.43 -18.37 14.02
CA LEU A 86 -13.87 -17.16 13.39
C LEU A 86 -14.92 -16.16 12.88
N GLN A 87 -15.80 -15.69 13.77
CA GLN A 87 -16.80 -14.64 13.47
C GLN A 87 -16.77 -13.42 14.39
N THR A 88 -15.77 -13.27 15.26
CA THR A 88 -15.59 -12.02 16.02
C THR A 88 -15.48 -10.80 15.09
N PRO A 89 -16.07 -9.64 15.44
CA PRO A 89 -15.88 -8.41 14.67
C PRO A 89 -14.40 -8.08 14.43
N LEU A 90 -13.51 -8.46 15.35
CA LEU A 90 -12.07 -8.20 15.22
C LEU A 90 -11.42 -8.97 14.06
N ILE A 91 -11.85 -10.18 13.72
CA ILE A 91 -11.29 -10.89 12.55
C ILE A 91 -11.72 -10.23 11.24
N GLN A 92 -12.93 -9.69 11.19
CA GLN A 92 -13.42 -8.95 10.03
C GLN A 92 -12.62 -7.66 9.84
N ILE A 93 -12.36 -6.94 10.93
CA ILE A 93 -11.49 -5.77 10.94
C ILE A 93 -10.09 -6.17 10.46
N TYR A 94 -9.50 -7.22 11.02
CA TYR A 94 -8.18 -7.71 10.60
C TYR A 94 -8.12 -8.05 9.10
N ALA A 95 -9.11 -8.77 8.58
CA ALA A 95 -9.20 -9.08 7.14
C ALA A 95 -9.33 -7.82 6.27
N PHE A 96 -10.07 -6.81 6.75
CA PHE A 96 -10.19 -5.51 6.07
C PHE A 96 -8.86 -4.74 6.02
N TRP A 97 -8.10 -4.78 7.11
CA TRP A 97 -6.76 -4.19 7.16
C TRP A 97 -5.83 -4.84 6.13
N LEU A 98 -5.79 -6.18 6.10
CA LEU A 98 -4.99 -6.92 5.13
C LEU A 98 -5.39 -6.60 3.68
N SER A 99 -6.68 -6.60 3.36
CA SER A 99 -7.13 -6.33 2.00
C SER A 99 -6.85 -4.89 1.56
N THR A 100 -6.91 -3.93 2.49
CA THR A 100 -6.56 -2.54 2.22
C THR A 100 -5.08 -2.39 1.90
N ILE A 101 -4.21 -3.00 2.71
CA ILE A 101 -2.76 -2.98 2.52
C ILE A 101 -2.39 -3.71 1.22
N GLU A 102 -3.00 -4.87 0.94
CA GLU A 102 -2.77 -5.61 -0.30
C GLU A 102 -3.16 -4.79 -1.54
N ARG A 103 -4.29 -4.09 -1.49
CA ARG A 103 -4.72 -3.22 -2.59
C ARG A 103 -3.73 -2.07 -2.82
N LEU A 104 -3.24 -1.44 -1.76
CA LEU A 104 -2.23 -0.39 -1.88
C LEU A 104 -0.91 -0.93 -2.43
N HIS A 105 -0.44 -2.06 -1.90
CA HIS A 105 0.75 -2.75 -2.40
C HIS A 105 0.65 -3.02 -3.90
N ARG A 106 -0.45 -3.64 -4.33
CA ARG A 106 -0.69 -3.97 -5.74
C ARG A 106 -0.73 -2.73 -6.61
N PHE A 107 -1.46 -1.69 -6.17
CA PHE A 107 -1.51 -0.42 -6.89
C PHE A 107 -0.12 0.19 -7.07
N ARG A 108 0.74 0.13 -6.04
CA ARG A 108 2.13 0.61 -6.13
C ARG A 108 2.93 -0.22 -7.13
N CYS A 109 2.83 -1.55 -7.11
CA CYS A 109 3.53 -2.40 -8.07
C CYS A 109 3.08 -2.15 -9.51
N GLU A 110 1.77 -2.11 -9.75
CA GLU A 110 1.20 -1.85 -11.08
C GLU A 110 1.60 -0.47 -11.60
N THR A 111 1.62 0.54 -10.72
CA THR A 111 2.08 1.89 -11.06
C THR A 111 3.56 1.89 -11.43
N PHE A 112 4.39 1.20 -10.64
CA PHE A 112 5.83 1.12 -10.88
C PHE A 112 6.12 0.42 -12.21
N ASP A 113 5.49 -0.73 -12.47
CA ASP A 113 5.62 -1.49 -13.72
C ASP A 113 5.16 -0.65 -14.93
N PHE A 114 4.06 0.09 -14.78
CA PHE A 114 3.59 1.02 -15.81
C PHE A 114 4.62 2.11 -16.09
N LEU A 115 5.16 2.77 -15.07
CA LEU A 115 6.17 3.82 -15.25
C LEU A 115 7.44 3.26 -15.90
N GLU A 116 7.91 2.09 -15.49
CA GLU A 116 9.07 1.41 -16.11
C GLU A 116 8.82 1.12 -17.60
N SER A 117 7.59 0.80 -18.00
CA SER A 117 7.23 0.58 -19.40
C SER A 117 7.29 1.84 -20.27
N LEU A 118 7.26 3.02 -19.65
CA LEU A 118 7.31 4.33 -20.33
C LEU A 118 8.73 4.92 -20.42
N VAL A 119 9.72 4.27 -19.80
CA VAL A 119 11.10 4.76 -19.76
C VAL A 119 11.69 4.82 -21.16
N VAL A 120 12.23 5.98 -21.53
CA VAL A 120 12.91 6.16 -22.82
C VAL A 120 14.41 5.93 -22.64
N SER A 121 14.94 4.89 -23.28
CA SER A 121 16.37 4.53 -23.20
C SER A 121 17.31 5.54 -23.87
N ASP A 122 16.83 6.31 -24.85
CA ASP A 122 17.61 7.30 -25.61
C ASP A 122 16.99 8.70 -25.47
N ALA A 123 17.32 9.38 -24.36
CA ALA A 123 16.96 10.78 -24.11
C ALA A 123 17.43 11.73 -25.24
N THR A 124 18.47 11.34 -25.99
CA THR A 124 19.03 12.08 -27.12
C THR A 124 18.15 12.11 -28.37
N ALA A 125 17.19 11.19 -28.53
CA ALA A 125 16.26 11.21 -29.67
C ALA A 125 15.07 12.15 -29.45
N ALA A 126 14.69 12.40 -28.18
CA ALA A 126 13.66 13.37 -27.84
C ALA A 126 14.14 14.81 -28.15
N ALA A 127 15.40 15.14 -27.81
CA ALA A 127 15.97 16.48 -27.96
C ALA A 127 16.02 17.06 -29.40
N ALA A 128 15.72 16.26 -30.42
CA ALA A 128 15.73 16.71 -31.82
C ALA A 128 14.37 17.36 -32.20
N ALA A 129 13.99 18.42 -31.49
CA ALA A 129 13.03 19.37 -32.07
C ALA A 129 13.74 20.09 -33.24
N PRO A 130 13.10 20.21 -34.43
CA PRO A 130 13.71 20.85 -35.59
C PRO A 130 14.06 22.34 -35.38
N ASP A 131 13.53 22.96 -34.33
CA ASP A 131 13.68 24.40 -34.05
C ASP A 131 14.61 24.74 -32.86
N GLY A 132 15.20 23.75 -32.19
CA GLY A 132 16.19 23.98 -31.12
C GLY A 132 15.61 24.38 -29.76
N ASP A 133 14.29 24.37 -29.60
CA ASP A 133 13.64 24.53 -28.30
C ASP A 133 13.85 23.29 -27.42
N ALA A 134 14.18 23.52 -26.14
CA ALA A 134 14.29 22.46 -25.15
C ALA A 134 12.91 21.83 -24.93
N LEU A 135 12.85 20.50 -24.88
CA LEU A 135 11.64 19.82 -24.46
C LEU A 135 11.45 19.99 -22.95
N GLU A 136 10.22 20.28 -22.55
CA GLU A 136 9.85 20.52 -21.15
C GLU A 136 8.98 19.38 -20.61
N CYS A 137 9.11 19.09 -19.31
CA CYS A 137 8.17 18.24 -18.61
C CYS A 137 6.78 18.90 -18.57
N GLN A 138 5.76 18.17 -18.99
CA GLN A 138 4.38 18.69 -19.05
C GLN A 138 3.71 18.89 -17.67
N ILE A 139 4.40 18.58 -16.56
CA ILE A 139 3.90 18.77 -15.19
C ILE A 139 4.55 19.99 -14.53
N CYS A 140 5.88 20.06 -14.49
CA CYS A 140 6.60 21.15 -13.83
C CYS A 140 7.02 22.30 -14.76
N ALA A 141 6.91 22.11 -16.08
CA ALA A 141 7.39 23.06 -17.11
C ALA A 141 8.90 23.36 -17.05
N GLU A 142 9.68 22.46 -16.44
CA GLU A 142 11.15 22.53 -16.45
C GLU A 142 11.73 21.66 -17.58
N ASP A 143 12.99 21.91 -17.93
CA ASP A 143 13.75 21.13 -18.91
C ASP A 143 13.63 19.62 -18.66
N ILE A 144 13.31 18.85 -19.68
CA ILE A 144 13.13 17.40 -19.56
C ILE A 144 14.47 16.67 -19.29
N ILE A 145 15.57 17.22 -19.80
CA ILE A 145 16.91 16.64 -19.69
C ILE A 145 17.59 17.22 -18.46
N GLN A 146 17.44 16.55 -17.32
CA GLN A 146 18.15 16.89 -16.08
C GLN A 146 19.07 15.73 -15.64
N PRO A 147 20.26 16.03 -15.07
CA PRO A 147 21.15 15.00 -14.56
C PRO A 147 20.48 14.10 -13.53
N GLY A 148 20.50 12.78 -13.77
CA GLY A 148 19.96 11.78 -12.85
C GLY A 148 18.43 11.60 -12.90
N GLN A 149 17.72 12.35 -13.74
CA GLN A 149 16.27 12.18 -13.94
C GLN A 149 15.97 11.13 -15.02
N ILE A 150 14.99 10.28 -14.74
CA ILE A 150 14.45 9.31 -15.71
C ILE A 150 13.33 10.00 -16.49
N ILE A 151 13.39 9.92 -17.81
CA ILE A 151 12.40 10.50 -18.73
C ILE A 151 11.38 9.44 -19.11
N LEU A 152 10.10 9.79 -18.96
CA LEU A 152 8.97 8.97 -19.36
C LEU A 152 8.27 9.60 -20.58
N GLN A 153 7.86 8.77 -21.53
CA GLN A 153 7.06 9.20 -22.68
C GLN A 153 5.74 8.44 -22.74
N LEU A 154 4.62 9.16 -22.75
CA LEU A 154 3.32 8.51 -22.93
C LEU A 154 3.12 8.08 -24.39
N PRO A 155 2.49 6.91 -24.64
CA PRO A 155 2.33 6.37 -25.99
C PRO A 155 1.31 7.13 -26.84
N CYS A 156 0.56 8.07 -26.25
CA CYS A 156 -0.48 8.82 -26.95
C CYS A 156 0.07 9.95 -27.83
N HIS A 157 1.23 10.53 -27.49
CA HIS A 157 1.88 11.55 -28.33
C HIS A 157 3.38 11.67 -28.01
N PRO A 158 4.28 11.80 -28.99
CA PRO A 158 5.73 11.85 -28.76
C PRO A 158 6.22 13.04 -27.92
N THR A 159 5.44 14.12 -27.82
CA THR A 159 5.77 15.29 -26.99
C THR A 159 5.27 15.19 -25.54
N HIS A 160 4.52 14.13 -25.19
CA HIS A 160 4.07 13.92 -23.82
C HIS A 160 5.20 13.30 -22.99
N LEU A 161 6.12 14.18 -22.59
CA LEU A 161 7.31 13.84 -21.83
C LEU A 161 7.19 14.32 -20.39
N PHE A 162 7.68 13.49 -19.48
CA PHE A 162 7.60 13.72 -18.04
C PHE A 162 8.89 13.29 -17.35
N HIS A 163 9.30 14.01 -16.31
CA HIS A 163 10.18 13.42 -15.31
C HIS A 163 9.41 12.33 -14.57
N ARG A 164 10.08 11.21 -14.30
CA ARG A 164 9.49 10.10 -13.55
C ARG A 164 8.86 10.56 -12.24
N ASP A 165 9.59 11.38 -11.49
CA ASP A 165 9.15 11.84 -10.17
C ASP A 165 7.88 12.69 -10.28
N CYS A 166 7.81 13.58 -11.27
CA CYS A 166 6.64 14.41 -11.53
C CYS A 166 5.40 13.57 -11.86
N LEU A 167 5.54 12.60 -12.76
CA LEU A 167 4.41 11.74 -13.13
C LEU A 167 3.97 10.86 -11.95
N THR A 168 4.93 10.32 -11.20
CA THR A 168 4.67 9.48 -10.00
C THR A 168 3.84 10.20 -8.95
N VAL A 169 4.16 11.46 -8.66
CA VAL A 169 3.39 12.27 -7.71
C VAL A 169 1.98 12.55 -8.24
N SER A 170 1.83 12.80 -9.55
CA SER A 170 0.53 13.14 -10.14
C SER A 170 -0.49 11.99 -10.20
N ILE A 171 0.00 10.74 -10.20
CA ILE A 171 -0.84 9.53 -10.25
C ILE A 171 -0.99 8.85 -8.89
N SER A 172 -0.47 9.45 -7.83
CA SER A 172 -0.63 8.93 -6.47
C SER A 172 -2.07 9.09 -5.96
N PRO A 173 -2.60 8.08 -5.24
CA PRO A 173 -4.00 8.02 -4.82
C PRO A 173 -4.36 9.01 -3.72
#